data_AF-A0A399ZCL1-F1
#
_entry.id   AF-A0A399ZCL1-F1
#
_cell.length_a   1.000
_cell.length_b   1.000
_cell.length_c   1.000
_cell.angle_alpha   90.00
_cell.angle_beta   90.00
_cell.angle_gamma   90.00
#
_symmetry.space_group_name_H-M   'P 1'
#
loop_
_entity.id
_entity.type
_entity.pdbx_description
1 polymer ?
#
loop_
_entity_poly.entity_id
_entity_poly.type
_entity_poly.pdbx_seq_one_letter_code
_entity_poly.pdbx_strand_id
1 'polypeptide(L)' 'MPNLVLIAEAVEQSSYTARHISLLLRQGRIKGKKVGRIWLVDLDDLKRYEDEMNELGATKFDPTKGDDR' A
#
# COMPACT_ATOMS: atom_id res chain seq x y z
N MET A 1 5.33 -17.32 1.43
CA MET A 1 5.92 -17.19 0.08
C MET A 1 5.55 -15.82 -0.43
N PRO A 2 6.41 -15.10 -1.18
CA PRO A 2 6.05 -13.78 -1.70
C PRO A 2 4.95 -13.92 -2.75
N ASN A 3 3.80 -13.27 -2.52
CA ASN A 3 2.66 -13.30 -3.44
C ASN A 3 2.83 -12.21 -4.49
N LEU A 4 3.68 -12.49 -5.49
CA LEU A 4 4.02 -11.53 -6.54
C LEU A 4 2.95 -11.51 -7.63
N VAL A 5 2.22 -10.40 -7.73
CA VAL A 5 1.18 -10.19 -8.74
C VAL A 5 1.50 -8.98 -9.62
N LEU A 6 0.80 -8.86 -10.75
CA LEU A 6 0.87 -7.66 -11.58
C LEU A 6 0.21 -6.48 -10.87
N ILE A 7 0.65 -5.26 -11.20
CA ILE A 7 0.02 -4.04 -10.69
C ILE A 7 -1.48 -4.01 -10.99
N ALA A 8 -1.90 -4.48 -12.18
CA ALA A 8 -3.32 -4.52 -12.54
C ALA A 8 -4.13 -5.38 -11.56
N GLU A 9 -3.63 -6.55 -11.20
CA GLU A 9 -4.29 -7.47 -10.26
C GLU A 9 -4.25 -6.93 -8.82
N ALA A 10 -3.16 -6.26 -8.44
CA ALA A 10 -3.06 -5.63 -7.13
C ALA A 10 -4.07 -4.48 -6.94
N VAL A 11 -4.42 -3.75 -8.01
CA VAL A 11 -5.46 -2.70 -7.96
C VAL A 11 -6.84 -3.29 -7.68
N GLU A 12 -7.12 -4.50 -8.14
CA GLU A 12 -8.40 -5.16 -7.85
C GLU A 12 -8.49 -5.64 -6.39
N GLN A 13 -7.34 -5.77 -5.72
CA GLN A 13 -7.20 -6.33 -4.38
C GLN A 13 -6.79 -5.30 -3.31
N SER A 14 -6.69 -4.02 -3.69
CA SER A 14 -6.27 -2.92 -2.83
C SER A 14 -7.12 -1.68 -3.12
N SER A 15 -7.25 -0.79 -2.14
CA SER A 15 -7.93 0.50 -2.33
C SER A 15 -7.08 1.49 -3.15
N TYR A 16 -5.84 1.13 -3.51
CA TYR A 16 -4.92 2.01 -4.21
C TYR A 16 -4.98 1.88 -5.74
N THR A 17 -4.79 3.01 -6.42
CA THR A 17 -4.69 3.04 -7.88
C THR A 17 -3.34 2.51 -8.38
N ALA A 18 -3.30 2.04 -9.63
CA ALA A 18 -2.06 1.56 -10.27
C ALA A 18 -0.91 2.57 -10.20
N ARG A 19 -1.22 3.88 -10.35
CA ARG A 19 -0.24 4.97 -10.24
C ARG A 19 0.32 5.07 -8.83
N HIS A 20 -0.53 4.94 -7.81
CA HIS A 20 -0.13 4.98 -6.42
C HIS A 20 0.75 3.77 -6.07
N ILE A 21 0.35 2.56 -6.44
CA ILE A 21 1.14 1.34 -6.24
C ILE A 21 2.52 1.45 -6.93
N SER A 22 2.55 1.96 -8.17
CA SER A 22 3.80 2.20 -8.89
C SER A 22 4.70 3.21 -8.19
N LEU A 23 4.12 4.24 -7.57
CA LEU A 23 4.85 5.23 -6.79
C LEU A 23 5.46 4.58 -5.54
N LEU A 24 4.69 3.80 -4.79
CA LEU A 24 5.15 3.10 -3.58
C LEU A 24 6.30 2.14 -3.89
N LEU A 25 6.21 1.38 -4.99
CA LEU A 25 7.28 0.52 -5.47
C LEU A 25 8.57 1.30 -5.78
N ARG A 26 8.45 2.42 -6.49
CA ARG A 26 9.61 3.27 -6.83
C ARG A 26 10.24 3.93 -5.60
N GLN A 27 9.43 4.24 -4.61
CA GLN A 27 9.89 4.79 -3.32
C GLN A 27 10.42 3.70 -2.37
N GLY A 28 10.25 2.42 -2.68
CA GLY A 28 10.64 1.31 -1.81
C GLY A 28 9.79 1.19 -0.55
N ARG A 29 8.56 1.74 -0.55
CA ARG A 29 7.61 1.66 0.56
C ARG A 29 6.98 0.28 0.68
N ILE A 30 6.81 -0.40 -0.46
CA ILE A 30 6.29 -1.75 -0.56
C ILE A 30 7.25 -2.61 -1.36
N LYS A 31 7.26 -3.91 -1.06
CA LYS A 31 8.09 -4.89 -1.75
C LYS A 31 7.53 -5.21 -3.13
N GLY A 32 8.45 -5.46 -4.04
CA GLY A 32 8.13 -5.91 -5.37
C GLY A 32 9.38 -6.29 -6.14
N LYS A 33 9.18 -6.84 -7.33
CA LYS A 33 10.25 -7.30 -8.20
C LYS A 33 10.06 -6.73 -9.60
N LYS A 34 11.09 -6.08 -10.12
CA LYS A 34 11.12 -5.69 -11.53
C LYS A 34 11.61 -6.86 -12.38
N VAL A 35 10.78 -7.29 -13.33
CA VAL A 35 11.12 -8.35 -14.30
C VAL A 35 11.04 -7.75 -15.70
N GLY A 36 12.21 -7.47 -16.29
CA GLY A 36 12.30 -6.75 -17.55
C GLY A 36 11.71 -5.34 -17.46
N ARG A 37 10.60 -5.12 -18.19
CA ARG A 37 9.86 -3.84 -18.20
C ARG A 37 8.65 -3.83 -17.24
N ILE A 38 8.33 -4.97 -16.64
CA ILE A 38 7.14 -5.14 -15.81
C ILE A 38 7.54 -5.07 -14.34
N TRP A 39 6.69 -4.44 -13.53
CA TRP A 39 6.78 -4.46 -12.08
C TRP A 39 5.78 -5.48 -11.53
N LEU A 40 6.30 -6.40 -10.72
CA LEU A 40 5.52 -7.27 -9.86
C LEU A 40 5.50 -6.67 -8.46
N VAL A 41 4.34 -6.68 -7.83
CA VAL A 41 4.15 -6.20 -6.45
C VAL A 41 3.88 -7.39 -5.55
N ASP A 42 4.44 -7.37 -4.34
CA ASP A 42 4.09 -8.32 -3.31
C ASP A 42 2.75 -7.91 -2.68
N LEU A 43 1.70 -8.69 -2.94
CA LEU A 43 0.34 -8.36 -2.51
C LEU A 43 0.20 -8.37 -0.98
N ASP A 44 0.89 -9.28 -0.29
CA ASP A 44 0.87 -9.35 1.18
C ASP A 44 1.54 -8.10 1.78
N ASP A 45 2.64 -7.65 1.19
CA ASP A 45 3.33 -6.43 1.64
C ASP A 45 2.50 -5.16 1.35
N LEU A 46 1.82 -5.10 0.21
CA LEU A 46 0.90 -4.01 -0.13
C LEU A 46 -0.26 -3.91 0.88
N LYS A 47 -0.88 -5.04 1.24
CA LYS A 47 -1.98 -5.06 2.23
C LYS A 47 -1.50 -4.65 3.61
N ARG A 48 -0.33 -5.13 4.05
CA ARG A 48 0.28 -4.69 5.31
C ARG A 48 0.52 -3.19 5.34
N TYR A 49 1.00 -2.62 4.24
CA TYR A 49 1.19 -1.17 4.13
C TYR A 49 -0.15 -0.43 4.21
N GLU A 50 -1.19 -0.94 3.56
CA GLU A 50 -2.54 -0.38 3.62
C GLU A 50 -3.11 -0.41 5.05
N ASP A 51 -2.98 -1.54 5.76
CA ASP A 51 -3.38 -1.68 7.16
C ASP A 51 -2.60 -0.70 8.06
N GLU A 52 -1.28 -0.60 7.92
CA GLU A 52 -0.45 0.34 8.70
C GLU A 52 -0.88 1.80 8.46
N MET A 53 -1.16 2.17 7.20
CA MET A 53 -1.66 3.50 6.88
C MET A 53 -3.06 3.76 7.44
N ASN A 54 -3.92 2.74 7.50
CA ASN A 54 -5.24 2.84 8.09
C ASN A 54 -5.17 3.03 9.61
N GLU A 55 -4.29 2.29 10.30
CA GLU A 55 -4.03 2.45 11.74
C GLU A 55 -3.44 3.83 12.07
N LEU A 56 -2.49 4.31 11.26
CA LEU A 56 -1.91 5.65 11.39
C LEU A 56 -2.94 6.76 11.07
N GLY A 57 -3.82 6.51 10.10
CA GLY A 57 -4.94 7.40 9.75
C GLY A 57 -5.96 7.51 10.87
N ALA A 58 -6.35 6.39 11.48
CA ALA A 58 -7.23 6.34 12.65
C ALA A 58 -6.62 7.07 13.84
N THR A 59 -5.31 6.93 14.06
CA THR A 59 -4.61 7.65 15.15
C THR A 59 -4.53 9.17 14.90
N LYS A 60 -4.50 9.61 13.64
CA LYS A 60 -4.55 11.04 13.28
C LYS A 60 -5.95 11.63 13.33
N PHE A 61 -6.97 10.80 13.15
CA PHE A 61 -8.37 11.20 13.14
C PHE A 61 -9.10 10.55 14.33
N ASP A 62 -8.60 10.80 15.55
CA ASP A 62 -9.35 10.51 16.77
C ASP A 62 -10.16 11.77 17.14
N PRO A 63 -11.46 11.85 16.82
CA PRO A 63 -12.30 13.00 17.14
C PRO A 63 -12.54 13.17 18.65
N THR A 64 -12.14 12.20 19.49
CA THR A 64 -12.26 12.24 20.95
C THR A 64 -11.05 12.87 21.63
N LYS A 65 -9.94 13.06 20.90
CA LYS A 65 -8.67 13.58 21.44
C LYS A 65 -8.40 15.04 21.10
N GLY A 66 -9.45 15.80 20.79
CA GLY A 66 -9.33 17.20 20.42
C GLY A 66 -10.59 18.00 20.72
N ASP A 67 -10.86 18.24 22.01
CA ASP A 67 -11.28 19.56 22.52
C ASP A 67 -11.22 19.53 24.06
N ASP A 68 -10.04 19.80 24.63
CA ASP A 68 -9.92 20.34 25.98
C ASP A 68 -9.59 21.83 25.79
N ARG A 69 -10.61 22.66 25.62
CA ARG A 69 -10.45 24.11 25.63
C ARG A 69 -11.64 24.82 26.26
#